data_AF-A0A2V6SMA4-F1
#
_entry.id   AF-A0A2V6SMA4-F1
#
_cell.length_a   1.000
_cell.length_b   1.000
_cell.length_c   1.000
_cell.angle_alpha   90.00
_cell.angle_beta   90.00
_cell.angle_gamma   90.00
#
_symmetry.space_group_name_H-M   'P 1'
#
loop_
_entity.id
_entity.type
_entity.pdbx_description
1 polymer ?
#
loop_
_entity_poly.entity_id
_entity_poly.type
_entity_poly.pdbx_seq_one_letter_code
_entity_poly.pdbx_strand_id
1 'polypeptide(L)'
;MRRRGKVIPFPGARRPPEPEVGFTEVCRCANQLEAMVVRSLLESESIRVVLRSRLAQSVHPFSVGAQGEIVILVPPDEAEAARAILSKK
;
A
#
# COMPACT_ATOMS: atom_id res chain seq x y z
N MET A 1 0.95 -34.09 51.00
CA MET A 1 0.98 -32.64 50.65
C MET A 1 1.13 -32.49 49.14
N ARG A 2 0.13 -31.96 48.42
CA ARG A 2 0.21 -31.72 46.97
C ARG A 2 0.90 -30.37 46.71
N ARG A 3 2.08 -30.38 46.08
CA ARG A 3 2.74 -29.14 45.60
C ARG A 3 1.87 -28.55 44.48
N ARG A 4 1.23 -27.41 44.73
CA ARG A 4 0.56 -26.62 43.68
C ARG A 4 1.63 -26.15 42.69
N GLY A 5 1.47 -26.50 41.41
CA GLY A 5 2.38 -26.09 40.34
C GLY A 5 2.44 -24.57 40.22
N LYS A 6 3.63 -24.03 39.95
CA LYS A 6 3.88 -22.60 39.81
C LYS A 6 3.24 -22.11 38.50
N VAL A 7 2.15 -21.37 38.59
CA VAL A 7 1.47 -20.80 37.42
C VAL A 7 2.33 -19.66 36.88
N ILE A 8 2.78 -19.80 35.63
CA ILE A 8 3.49 -18.74 34.91
C ILE A 8 2.43 -17.81 34.32
N PRO A 9 2.42 -16.50 34.62
CA PRO A 9 1.45 -15.58 34.04
C PRO A 9 1.63 -15.57 32.52
N PHE A 10 0.52 -15.72 31.80
CA PHE A 10 0.51 -15.64 30.35
C PHE A 10 0.99 -14.24 29.95
N PRO A 11 2.00 -14.10 29.06
CA PRO A 11 2.45 -12.80 28.59
C PRO A 11 1.24 -12.01 28.10
N GLY A 12 1.04 -10.82 28.67
CA GLY A 12 -0.12 -9.98 28.39
C GLY A 12 -0.33 -9.79 26.90
N ALA A 13 -1.61 -9.73 26.49
CA ALA A 13 -2.02 -9.57 25.10
C ALA A 13 -1.16 -8.51 24.42
N ARG A 14 -0.50 -8.93 23.33
CA ARG A 14 0.30 -8.07 22.46
C ARG A 14 -0.51 -6.80 22.19
N ARG A 15 0.08 -5.64 22.52
CA ARG A 15 -0.51 -4.33 22.22
C ARG A 15 -1.05 -4.38 20.78
N PRO A 16 -2.33 -4.01 20.52
CA PRO A 16 -2.81 -3.97 19.15
C PRO A 16 -1.83 -3.12 18.35
N PRO A 17 -1.41 -3.57 17.15
CA PRO A 17 -0.53 -2.79 16.32
C PRO A 17 -1.11 -1.38 16.19
N GLU A 18 -0.26 -0.37 16.35
CA GLU A 18 -0.62 1.02 16.06
C GLU A 18 -1.36 1.07 14.72
N PRO A 19 -2.39 1.93 14.57
CA PRO A 19 -3.25 1.90 13.40
C PRO A 19 -2.37 1.83 12.17
N GLU A 20 -2.50 0.73 11.41
CA GLU A 20 -1.85 0.59 10.11
C GLU A 20 -2.10 1.91 9.41
N VAL A 21 -1.05 2.69 9.14
CA VAL A 21 -1.18 3.96 8.44
C VAL A 21 -1.80 3.60 7.10
N GLY A 22 -3.12 3.73 7.02
CA GLY A 22 -3.90 3.18 5.92
C GLY A 22 -3.46 3.82 4.63
N PHE A 23 -3.48 3.09 3.52
CA PHE A 23 -3.13 3.69 2.24
C PHE A 23 -4.37 4.28 1.58
N THR A 24 -4.24 5.50 1.07
CA THR A 24 -5.29 6.21 0.33
C THR A 24 -5.06 6.09 -1.17
N GLU A 25 -6.11 5.75 -1.91
CA GLU A 25 -6.11 5.73 -3.36
C GLU A 25 -6.11 7.17 -3.94
N VAL A 26 -5.17 7.43 -4.84
CA VAL A 26 -5.05 8.73 -5.52
C VAL A 26 -5.22 8.66 -7.03
N CYS A 27 -4.95 7.51 -7.65
CA CYS A 27 -5.04 7.34 -9.10
C CYS A 27 -5.19 5.86 -9.48
N ARG A 28 -5.85 5.60 -10.60
CA ARG A 28 -5.84 4.31 -11.30
C ARG A 28 -5.19 4.49 -12.66
N CYS A 29 -4.23 3.64 -12.97
CA CYS A 29 -3.55 3.61 -14.26
C CYS A 29 -4.00 2.39 -15.06
N ALA A 30 -4.07 2.54 -16.38
CA ALA A 30 -4.57 1.49 -17.26
C ALA A 30 -3.57 0.34 -17.45
N ASN A 31 -2.27 0.60 -17.25
CA ASN A 31 -1.21 -0.38 -17.41
C ASN A 31 0.00 -0.10 -16.49
N GLN A 32 0.94 -1.05 -16.47
CA GLN A 32 2.16 -0.96 -15.66
C GLN A 32 3.08 0.18 -16.04
N LEU A 33 3.24 0.45 -17.34
CA LEU A 33 4.14 1.50 -17.81
C LEU A 33 3.67 2.86 -17.29
N GLU A 34 2.39 3.16 -17.43
CA GLU A 34 1.79 4.39 -16.91
C GLU A 34 1.95 4.48 -15.39
N ALA A 35 1.65 3.41 -14.66
CA ALA A 35 1.80 3.39 -13.21
C ALA A 35 3.24 3.65 -12.75
N MET A 36 4.24 3.16 -13.49
CA MET A 36 5.65 3.42 -13.21
C MET A 36 6.03 4.89 -13.46
N VAL A 37 5.51 5.50 -14.53
CA VAL A 37 5.75 6.93 -14.81
C VAL A 37 5.17 7.78 -13.69
N VAL A 38 3.93 7.50 -13.27
CA VAL A 38 3.26 8.25 -12.19
C VAL A 38 3.98 8.04 -10.86
N ARG A 39 4.40 6.81 -10.55
CA ARG A 39 5.22 6.52 -9.36
C ARG A 39 6.50 7.35 -9.35
N SER A 40 7.25 7.35 -10.46
CA SER A 40 8.50 8.10 -10.57
C SER A 40 8.30 9.60 -10.34
N LEU A 41 7.21 10.17 -10.89
CA LEU A 41 6.85 11.57 -10.67
C LEU A 41 6.60 11.87 -9.18
N LEU A 42 5.79 11.07 -8.51
CA LEU A 42 5.46 11.28 -7.10
C LEU A 42 6.67 11.04 -6.18
N GLU A 43 7.44 9.99 -6.44
CA GLU A 43 8.66 9.70 -5.66
C GLU A 43 9.72 10.80 -5.82
N SER A 44 9.79 11.45 -6.99
CA SER A 44 10.69 12.60 -7.22
C SER A 44 10.31 13.81 -6.35
N GLU A 45 9.04 13.95 -5.98
CA GLU A 45 8.53 14.95 -5.04
C GLU A 45 8.57 14.46 -3.57
N SER A 46 9.34 13.39 -3.29
CA SER A 46 9.48 12.77 -1.97
C SER A 46 8.19 12.17 -1.39
N ILE A 47 7.22 11.81 -2.25
CA ILE A 47 5.97 11.15 -1.84
C ILE A 47 6.16 9.63 -1.87
N ARG A 48 5.74 8.95 -0.80
CA ARG A 48 5.79 7.49 -0.70
C ARG A 48 4.64 6.88 -1.50
N VAL A 49 4.98 5.97 -2.42
CA VAL A 49 4.00 5.34 -3.31
C VAL A 49 4.03 3.82 -3.19
N VAL A 50 2.85 3.23 -3.10
CA VAL A 50 2.62 1.79 -3.23
C VAL A 50 1.78 1.55 -4.48
N LEU A 51 2.19 0.59 -5.29
CA LEU A 51 1.41 0.13 -6.44
C LEU A 51 0.69 -1.16 -6.06
N ARG A 52 -0.63 -1.20 -6.27
CA ARG A 52 -1.44 -2.40 -6.08
C ARG A 52 -1.98 -2.87 -7.43
N SER A 53 -1.52 -4.04 -7.85
CA SER A 53 -2.02 -4.76 -9.02
C SER A 53 -2.87 -5.96 -8.59
N ARG A 54 -3.90 -6.30 -9.35
CA ARG A 54 -4.66 -7.55 -9.19
C ARG A 54 -4.02 -8.73 -9.93
N LEU A 55 -3.02 -8.48 -10.77
CA LEU A 55 -2.31 -9.49 -11.54
C LEU A 55 -0.88 -9.66 -11.02
N ALA A 56 -0.45 -10.93 -10.95
CA ALA A 56 0.94 -11.30 -10.79
C ALA A 56 1.67 -11.01 -12.11
N GLN A 57 2.18 -9.78 -12.18
CA GLN A 57 2.90 -9.16 -13.29
C GLN A 57 4.13 -9.99 -13.77
N SER A 58 4.66 -10.86 -12.90
CA SER A 58 5.75 -11.81 -13.21
C SER A 58 5.34 -13.03 -14.03
N VAL A 59 4.05 -13.34 -14.08
CA VAL A 59 3.51 -14.52 -14.78
C VAL A 59 2.82 -14.11 -16.09
N HIS A 60 2.18 -12.94 -16.10
CA HIS A 60 1.46 -12.42 -17.26
C HIS A 60 2.00 -11.03 -17.63
N PRO A 61 2.85 -10.93 -18.67
CA PRO A 61 3.54 -9.68 -19.04
C PRO A 61 2.63 -8.70 -19.79
N PHE A 62 1.42 -9.12 -20.17
CA PHE A 62 0.44 -8.24 -20.80
C PHE A 62 -0.96 -8.57 -20.27
N SER A 63 -1.82 -7.56 -20.24
CA SER A 63 -3.21 -7.65 -19.82
C SER A 63 -4.08 -6.84 -20.77
N VAL A 64 -5.35 -7.22 -20.92
CA VAL A 64 -6.30 -6.57 -21.84
C VAL A 64 -7.45 -5.96 -21.06
N GLY A 65 -7.74 -4.69 -21.34
CA GLY A 65 -8.80 -3.94 -20.66
C GLY A 65 -8.51 -3.70 -19.17
N ALA A 66 -9.57 -3.59 -18.37
CA ALA A 66 -9.49 -3.24 -16.94
C ALA A 66 -8.76 -4.26 -16.05
N GLN A 67 -8.40 -5.44 -16.60
CA GLN A 67 -7.67 -6.47 -15.86
C GLN A 67 -6.24 -6.04 -15.52
N GLY A 68 -5.66 -5.14 -16.30
CA GLY A 68 -4.30 -4.59 -16.10
C GLY A 68 -4.25 -3.35 -15.22
N GLU A 69 -5.38 -2.94 -14.63
CA GLU A 69 -5.43 -1.72 -13.82
C GLU A 69 -4.53 -1.81 -12.59
N ILE A 70 -3.79 -0.74 -12.36
CA ILE A 70 -2.92 -0.59 -11.19
C ILE A 70 -3.40 0.61 -10.39
N VAL A 71 -3.62 0.35 -9.11
CA VAL A 71 -4.04 1.37 -8.15
C VAL A 71 -2.80 1.98 -7.51
N ILE A 72 -2.71 3.31 -7.55
CA ILE A 72 -1.67 4.09 -6.90
C ILE A 72 -2.16 4.50 -5.52
N LEU A 73 -1.38 4.12 -4.53
CA LEU A 73 -1.67 4.26 -3.12
C LEU A 73 -0.58 5.10 -2.45
N VAL A 74 -0.98 6.04 -1.59
CA VAL A 74 -0.06 6.89 -0.81
C VAL A 74 -0.52 6.97 0.64
N PRO A 75 0.36 7.32 1.60
CA PRO A 75 -0.05 7.63 2.96
C PRO A 75 -1.11 8.74 2.99
N PRO A 76 -2.06 8.73 3.96
CA PRO A 76 -3.18 9.68 3.97
C PRO A 76 -2.73 11.13 4.14
N ASP A 77 -1.64 11.32 4.88
CA ASP A 77 -0.97 12.60 5.11
C ASP A 77 -0.38 13.20 3.82
N GLU A 78 -0.08 12.38 2.82
CA GLU A 78 0.52 12.80 1.54
C GLU A 78 -0.51 12.83 0.39
N ALA A 79 -1.75 12.38 0.62
CA ALA A 79 -2.76 12.17 -0.42
C ALA A 79 -3.17 13.46 -1.16
N GLU A 80 -3.34 14.56 -0.44
CA GLU A 80 -3.72 15.85 -1.05
C GLU A 80 -2.59 16.43 -1.90
N ALA A 81 -1.34 16.32 -1.44
CA ALA A 81 -0.17 16.74 -2.20
C ALA A 81 -0.03 15.93 -3.50
N ALA A 82 -0.18 14.60 -3.41
CA ALA A 82 -0.17 13.71 -4.57
C ALA A 82 -1.26 14.08 -5.58
N ARG A 83 -2.51 14.31 -5.13
CA ARG A 83 -3.62 14.72 -6.01
C ARG A 83 -3.35 16.05 -6.70
N ALA A 84 -2.76 17.01 -6.00
CA ALA A 84 -2.42 18.31 -6.57
C ALA A 84 -1.35 18.22 -7.68
N ILE A 85 -0.37 17.32 -7.53
CA ILE A 85 0.64 17.04 -8.57
C ILE A 85 -0.03 16.40 -9.79
N LEU A 86 -0.89 15.40 -9.57
CA LEU A 86 -1.55 14.67 -10.64
C LEU A 86 -2.57 15.50 -11.42
N SER A 87 -3.21 16.48 -10.77
CA SER A 87 -4.16 17.39 -11.44
C SER A 87 -3.50 18.36 -12.43
N LYS A 88 -2.17 18.46 -12.45
CA LYS A 88 -1.41 19.27 -13.40
C LYS A 88 -1.01 18.50 -14.67
N LYS A 89 -1.33 17.20 -14.73
CA LYS A 89 -1.11 16.30 -15.86
C LYS A 89 -2.28 16.37 -16.83
#